data_AF-A0AAD9PDC7-F1
#
_entry.id   AF-A0AAD9PDC7-F1
#
_cell.length_a   1.000
_cell.length_b   1.000
_cell.length_c   1.000
_cell.angle_alpha   90.00
_cell.angle_beta   90.00
_cell.angle_gamma   90.00
#
_symmetry.space_group_name_H-M   'P 1'
#
loop_
_entity.id
_entity.type
_entity.pdbx_description
1 polymer ?
#
loop_
_entity_poly.entity_id
_entity_poly.type
_entity_poly.pdbx_seq_one_letter_code
_entity_poly.pdbx_strand_id
1 'polypeptide(L)'
;MDTGPRFGDWPQFLDDSLNSHRDSSMKTNFCGLDTNEARIKYILESDFLQKAEWVKRYFDECENEKIRSTTHKTSLKAEYHRKDGNAKFQQKLYQQALKCYNEAVVHAPGEGSGEGEMALSLGNRSAALFHLQHFKIDTAMDVKKKERLLKEITCGLENIKSEATCNSRCHRCTHVRYCSEACRNESSDIYHHVECHYSDLLLSVGIAHLSMRVILTAGLKFLNGFNEKGTYERQYLATFALQDHSEDFHPNDLYQYSLTATLLLRCLQDCGCDVIDPVYIGGLLLRHICQLVCNAHAITKIEVGGDDVDGSSLVSTTRQVRIATAIYATTSLTNHSCQPNVILGFDKKVLVVRATEDIPPGGGVFVSYGPTSARMGWAERQQRLREQYFFTCLCKACKTGDRMEEFSSAVKCPHCSGPLDYKQPTSTCLKCHRVTDTTHQRELLAQADSEFVAGLQQLEKNNITGAVKSFHKCLDMREAVVSGQQRSLGEVWDVLARCYAMQGSYDESAKYLERSIASTETIYGGSSVELAHELQKLAEILFHCEGRVLDAVQTTDRAVELFTLNYGSGCEAVMELRQLKAHLVQGIVQP
;
A
#
# COMPACT_ATOMS: atom_id res chain seq x y z
N MET A 1 -12.92 -20.23 -18.65
CA MET A 1 -11.72 -20.42 -19.49
C MET A 1 -10.55 -20.00 -18.63
N ASP A 2 -9.59 -20.91 -18.47
CA ASP A 2 -8.47 -20.87 -17.53
C ASP A 2 -7.91 -19.45 -17.29
N THR A 3 -8.15 -18.91 -16.09
CA THR A 3 -7.58 -17.65 -15.60
C THR A 3 -6.38 -17.90 -14.68
N GLY A 4 -5.86 -19.14 -14.67
CA GLY A 4 -4.65 -19.46 -13.92
C GLY A 4 -3.46 -18.64 -14.40
N PRO A 5 -2.47 -18.38 -13.52
CA PRO A 5 -1.25 -17.71 -13.92
C PRO A 5 -0.57 -18.49 -15.06
N ARG A 6 0.03 -17.75 -16.01
CA ARG A 6 0.72 -18.32 -17.19
C ARG A 6 1.83 -19.31 -16.79
N PHE A 7 2.33 -19.19 -15.57
CA PHE A 7 3.31 -20.05 -14.90
C PHE A 7 2.79 -20.43 -13.51
N GLY A 8 3.31 -21.50 -12.90
CA GLY A 8 2.82 -22.00 -11.61
C GLY A 8 2.76 -20.94 -10.50
N ASP A 9 1.84 -21.13 -9.55
CA ASP A 9 1.68 -20.28 -8.38
C ASP A 9 2.73 -20.69 -7.31
N TRP A 10 3.70 -19.81 -7.04
CA TRP A 10 4.79 -20.10 -6.11
C TRP A 10 4.29 -20.25 -4.67
N PRO A 11 3.45 -19.34 -4.13
CA PRO A 11 2.75 -19.57 -2.86
C PRO A 11 2.06 -20.93 -2.78
N GLN A 12 1.27 -21.31 -3.79
CA GLN A 12 0.59 -22.61 -3.78
C GLN A 12 1.60 -23.77 -3.77
N PHE A 13 2.68 -23.66 -4.55
CA PHE A 13 3.75 -24.66 -4.55
C PHE A 13 4.41 -24.79 -3.18
N LEU A 14 4.68 -23.69 -2.47
CA LEU A 14 5.23 -23.71 -1.12
C LEU A 14 4.29 -24.43 -0.13
N ASP A 15 2.98 -24.18 -0.24
CA ASP A 15 1.97 -24.83 0.60
C ASP A 15 1.84 -26.33 0.32
N ASP A 16 1.77 -26.73 -0.95
CA ASP A 16 1.73 -28.13 -1.37
C ASP A 16 2.97 -28.89 -0.92
N SER A 17 4.11 -28.20 -0.92
CA SER A 17 5.38 -28.73 -0.50
C SER A 17 5.44 -28.95 1.00
N LEU A 18 5.00 -27.99 1.80
CA LEU A 18 4.84 -28.20 3.24
C LEU A 18 3.84 -29.34 3.55
N ASN A 19 2.75 -29.44 2.79
CA ASN A 19 1.69 -30.41 3.01
C ASN A 19 2.05 -31.85 2.60
N SER A 20 2.81 -32.01 1.51
CA SER A 20 3.32 -33.32 1.05
C SER A 20 4.40 -33.88 1.97
N HIS A 21 5.06 -33.04 2.76
CA HIS A 21 6.10 -33.40 3.72
C HIS A 21 5.55 -33.59 5.16
N ARG A 22 4.52 -34.44 5.31
CA ARG A 22 4.04 -34.92 6.64
C ARG A 22 4.99 -35.91 7.33
N ASP A 23 6.13 -36.24 6.72
CA ASP A 23 7.09 -37.19 7.30
C ASP A 23 7.94 -36.54 8.40
N SER A 24 7.95 -37.15 9.59
CA SER A 24 8.58 -36.61 10.80
C SER A 24 10.10 -36.47 10.69
N SER A 25 10.74 -37.28 9.86
CA SER A 25 12.20 -37.36 9.69
C SER A 25 12.78 -36.12 9.00
N MET A 26 12.16 -35.66 7.92
CA MET A 26 12.58 -34.47 7.17
C MET A 26 12.46 -33.21 8.02
N LYS A 27 11.34 -33.07 8.75
CA LYS A 27 11.14 -31.97 9.70
C LYS A 27 12.21 -31.99 10.77
N THR A 28 12.51 -33.14 11.35
CA THR A 28 13.56 -33.28 12.37
C THR A 28 14.94 -32.87 11.82
N ASN A 29 15.27 -33.31 10.60
CA ASN A 29 16.57 -33.02 9.97
C ASN A 29 16.73 -31.55 9.58
N PHE A 30 15.69 -30.89 9.03
CA PHE A 30 15.75 -29.48 8.65
C PHE A 30 15.67 -28.55 9.87
N CYS A 31 14.82 -28.87 10.85
CA CYS A 31 14.68 -28.07 12.07
C CYS A 31 15.95 -28.07 12.93
N GLY A 32 16.79 -29.10 12.81
CA GLY A 32 18.07 -29.20 13.53
C GLY A 32 19.24 -28.47 12.86
N LEU A 33 19.00 -27.65 11.81
CA LEU A 33 20.03 -26.90 11.11
C LEU A 33 20.17 -25.49 11.68
N ASP A 34 21.37 -25.15 12.12
CA ASP A 34 21.66 -23.89 12.83
C ASP A 34 22.07 -22.73 11.92
N THR A 35 22.48 -22.99 10.67
CA THR A 35 22.98 -21.95 9.74
C THR A 35 22.15 -21.88 8.47
N ASN A 36 22.11 -20.68 7.86
CA ASN A 36 21.43 -20.46 6.59
C ASN A 36 22.09 -21.27 5.46
N GLU A 37 23.42 -21.39 5.47
CA GLU A 37 24.19 -22.22 4.55
C GLU A 37 23.83 -23.70 4.68
N ALA A 38 23.68 -24.22 5.91
CA ALA A 38 23.27 -25.60 6.12
C ALA A 38 21.85 -25.86 5.59
N ARG A 39 20.92 -24.92 5.82
CA ARG A 39 19.54 -24.98 5.29
C ARG A 39 19.54 -24.99 3.76
N ILE A 40 20.33 -24.13 3.14
CA ILE A 40 20.45 -24.04 1.68
C ILE A 40 21.09 -25.29 1.10
N LYS A 41 22.17 -25.77 1.70
CA LYS A 41 22.82 -27.03 1.32
C LYS A 41 21.83 -28.19 1.36
N TYR A 42 21.04 -28.28 2.43
CA TYR A 42 19.99 -29.29 2.57
C TYR A 42 18.96 -29.23 1.43
N ILE A 43 18.50 -28.04 1.05
CA ILE A 43 17.58 -27.88 -0.08
C ILE A 43 18.25 -28.25 -1.42
N LEU A 44 19.50 -27.85 -1.65
CA LEU A 44 20.25 -28.14 -2.87
C LEU A 44 20.54 -29.64 -3.05
N GLU A 45 20.78 -30.36 -1.96
CA GLU A 45 20.97 -31.82 -1.95
C GLU A 45 19.66 -32.59 -2.08
N SER A 46 18.52 -31.90 -1.96
CA SER A 46 17.19 -32.48 -2.19
C SER A 46 16.77 -32.35 -3.66
N ASP A 47 16.05 -33.34 -4.17
CA ASP A 47 15.46 -33.29 -5.52
C ASP A 47 14.25 -32.34 -5.62
N PHE A 48 14.01 -31.52 -4.61
CA PHE A 48 12.74 -30.82 -4.44
C PHE A 48 12.45 -29.81 -5.56
N LEU A 49 13.42 -28.95 -5.90
CA LEU A 49 13.27 -28.02 -7.03
C LEU A 49 13.25 -28.75 -8.38
N GLN A 50 13.86 -29.94 -8.47
CA GLN A 50 13.84 -30.76 -9.68
C GLN A 50 12.47 -31.42 -9.90
N LYS A 51 11.75 -31.74 -8.82
CA LYS A 51 10.37 -32.27 -8.85
C LYS A 51 9.33 -31.21 -9.20
N ALA A 52 9.67 -29.93 -9.09
CA ALA A 52 8.83 -28.83 -9.54
C ALA A 52 8.88 -28.71 -11.08
N GLU A 53 8.19 -29.62 -11.78
CA GLU A 53 8.24 -29.68 -13.25
C GLU A 53 7.92 -28.35 -13.94
N TRP A 54 7.04 -27.54 -13.34
CA TRP A 54 6.67 -26.23 -13.87
C TRP A 54 7.81 -25.21 -13.74
N VAL A 55 8.65 -25.31 -12.70
CA VAL A 55 9.84 -24.45 -12.52
C VAL A 55 10.85 -24.77 -13.61
N LYS A 56 11.09 -26.06 -13.89
CA LYS A 56 11.97 -26.47 -14.99
C LYS A 56 11.47 -25.92 -16.33
N ARG A 57 10.17 -26.11 -16.62
CA ARG A 57 9.53 -25.55 -17.83
C ARG A 57 9.68 -24.03 -17.90
N TYR A 58 9.53 -23.33 -16.76
CA TYR A 58 9.73 -21.89 -16.69
C TYR A 58 11.13 -21.47 -17.11
N PHE A 59 12.17 -22.11 -16.58
CA PHE A 59 13.56 -21.80 -16.97
C PHE A 59 13.86 -22.18 -18.43
N ASP A 60 13.36 -23.32 -18.92
CA ASP A 60 13.51 -23.71 -20.32
C ASP A 60 12.85 -22.69 -21.27
N GLU A 61 11.67 -22.18 -20.92
CA GLU A 61 11.00 -21.11 -21.67
C GLU A 61 11.73 -19.77 -21.57
N CYS A 62 12.24 -19.41 -20.38
CA CYS A 62 13.06 -18.21 -20.20
C CYS A 62 14.31 -18.26 -21.07
N GLU A 63 14.98 -19.40 -21.19
CA GLU A 63 16.15 -19.57 -22.06
C GLU A 63 15.76 -19.39 -23.54
N ASN A 64 14.63 -19.97 -23.96
CA ASN A 64 14.08 -19.74 -25.29
C ASN A 64 13.69 -18.27 -25.53
N GLU A 65 13.20 -17.58 -24.49
CA GLU A 65 12.90 -16.15 -24.54
C GLU A 65 14.17 -15.29 -24.50
N LYS A 66 15.26 -15.67 -23.83
CA LYS A 66 16.57 -15.00 -23.93
C LYS A 66 17.04 -14.99 -25.38
N ILE A 67 16.95 -16.15 -26.06
CA ILE A 67 17.25 -16.30 -27.49
C ILE A 67 16.32 -15.43 -28.36
N ARG A 68 15.07 -15.23 -27.96
CA ARG A 68 14.12 -14.35 -28.69
C ARG A 68 14.31 -12.86 -28.35
N SER A 69 14.72 -12.51 -27.13
CA SER A 69 14.84 -11.13 -26.60
C SER A 69 16.14 -10.43 -26.99
N THR A 70 17.12 -11.18 -27.52
CA THR A 70 18.22 -10.60 -28.31
C THR A 70 17.71 -9.88 -29.57
N THR A 71 16.43 -10.08 -29.96
CA THR A 71 15.77 -9.19 -30.90
C THR A 71 15.14 -7.99 -30.18
N HIS A 72 15.64 -6.80 -30.49
CA HIS A 72 15.07 -5.54 -30.03
C HIS A 72 13.56 -5.45 -30.35
N LYS A 73 12.79 -4.69 -29.55
CA LYS A 73 11.44 -4.23 -29.95
C LYS A 73 11.55 -3.58 -31.33
N THR A 74 10.84 -4.11 -32.33
CA THR A 74 10.92 -3.63 -33.72
C THR A 74 9.55 -3.24 -34.23
N SER A 75 9.50 -2.17 -35.03
CA SER A 75 8.27 -1.72 -35.71
C SER A 75 7.65 -2.84 -36.55
N LEU A 76 8.48 -3.69 -37.18
CA LEU A 76 8.02 -4.82 -38.00
C LEU A 76 7.23 -5.88 -37.21
N LYS A 77 7.69 -6.22 -35.99
CA LYS A 77 6.98 -7.19 -35.15
C LYS A 77 5.69 -6.60 -34.59
N ALA A 78 5.73 -5.34 -34.14
CA ALA A 78 4.55 -4.63 -33.69
C ALA A 78 3.48 -4.56 -34.78
N GLU A 79 3.88 -4.22 -36.00
CA GLU A 79 3.01 -4.14 -37.17
C GLU A 79 2.39 -5.50 -37.51
N TYR A 80 3.16 -6.59 -37.46
CA TYR A 80 2.67 -7.95 -37.70
C TYR A 80 1.52 -8.31 -36.73
N HIS A 81 1.77 -8.17 -35.42
CA HIS A 81 0.75 -8.49 -34.41
C HIS A 81 -0.45 -7.55 -34.49
N ARG A 82 -0.24 -6.28 -34.83
CA ARG A 82 -1.33 -5.31 -35.04
C ARG A 82 -2.19 -5.70 -36.25
N LYS A 83 -1.58 -6.09 -37.38
CA LYS A 83 -2.29 -6.55 -38.58
C LYS A 83 -3.09 -7.82 -38.31
N ASP A 84 -2.51 -8.77 -37.58
CA ASP A 84 -3.21 -9.98 -37.15
C ASP A 84 -4.39 -9.65 -36.20
N GLY A 85 -4.19 -8.72 -35.27
CA GLY A 85 -5.25 -8.18 -34.42
C GLY A 85 -6.37 -7.52 -35.23
N ASN A 86 -6.03 -6.74 -36.26
CA ASN A 86 -6.99 -6.10 -37.17
C ASN A 86 -7.84 -7.13 -37.92
N ALA A 87 -7.23 -8.21 -38.43
CA ALA A 87 -7.94 -9.28 -39.13
C ALA A 87 -8.95 -9.98 -38.19
N LYS A 88 -8.56 -10.27 -36.95
CA LYS A 88 -9.44 -10.84 -35.92
C LYS A 88 -10.54 -9.87 -35.49
N PHE A 89 -10.22 -8.58 -35.41
CA PHE A 89 -11.17 -7.53 -35.07
C PHE A 89 -12.26 -7.40 -36.14
N GLN A 90 -11.90 -7.45 -37.42
CA GLN A 90 -12.85 -7.47 -38.54
C GLN A 90 -13.78 -8.70 -38.50
N GLN A 91 -13.28 -9.84 -37.99
CA GLN A 91 -14.08 -11.06 -37.77
C GLN A 91 -14.93 -11.01 -36.48
N LYS A 92 -14.95 -9.87 -35.77
CA LYS A 92 -15.62 -9.68 -34.47
C LYS A 92 -15.10 -10.59 -33.35
N LEU A 93 -13.90 -11.17 -33.51
CA LEU A 93 -13.22 -11.97 -32.49
C LEU A 93 -12.47 -11.06 -31.52
N TYR A 94 -13.20 -10.18 -30.81
CA TYR A 94 -12.61 -9.06 -30.07
C TYR A 94 -11.67 -9.49 -28.93
N GLN A 95 -11.93 -10.61 -28.26
CA GLN A 95 -11.02 -11.15 -27.24
C GLN A 95 -9.69 -11.61 -27.84
N GLN A 96 -9.72 -12.23 -29.02
CA GLN A 96 -8.51 -12.69 -29.70
C GLN A 96 -7.76 -11.51 -30.33
N ALA A 97 -8.48 -10.53 -30.88
CA ALA A 97 -7.91 -9.28 -31.36
C ALA A 97 -7.21 -8.51 -30.23
N LEU A 98 -7.81 -8.45 -29.05
CA LEU A 98 -7.22 -7.83 -27.86
C LEU A 98 -5.89 -8.47 -27.46
N LYS A 99 -5.79 -9.81 -27.51
CA LYS A 99 -4.52 -10.51 -27.28
C LYS A 99 -3.46 -10.08 -28.29
N CYS A 100 -3.80 -10.06 -29.58
CA CYS A 100 -2.88 -9.64 -30.63
C CYS A 100 -2.47 -8.16 -30.51
N TYR A 101 -3.37 -7.27 -30.08
CA TYR A 101 -3.03 -5.87 -29.83
C TYR A 101 -2.15 -5.69 -28.59
N ASN A 102 -2.32 -6.52 -27.56
CA ASN A 102 -1.39 -6.55 -26.43
C ASN A 102 0.01 -6.98 -26.90
N GLU A 103 0.12 -8.01 -27.74
CA GLU A 103 1.39 -8.43 -28.35
C GLU A 103 2.00 -7.32 -29.23
N ALA A 104 1.19 -6.60 -30.00
CA ALA A 104 1.65 -5.46 -30.80
C ALA A 104 2.24 -4.34 -29.92
N VAL A 105 1.57 -4.01 -28.81
CA VAL A 105 2.05 -3.05 -27.80
C VAL A 105 3.33 -3.53 -27.12
N VAL A 106 3.48 -4.84 -26.88
CA VAL A 106 4.69 -5.45 -26.29
C VAL A 106 5.89 -5.25 -27.20
N HIS A 107 5.71 -5.39 -28.52
CA HIS A 107 6.78 -5.34 -29.51
C HIS A 107 7.07 -3.95 -30.10
N ALA A 108 6.21 -2.96 -29.85
CA ALA A 108 6.37 -1.60 -30.36
C ALA A 108 7.61 -0.91 -29.75
N PRO A 109 8.53 -0.36 -30.59
CA PRO A 109 9.68 0.40 -30.11
C PRO A 109 9.25 1.70 -29.42
N GLY A 110 10.07 2.20 -28.49
CA GLY A 110 9.96 3.54 -27.92
C GLY A 110 10.48 4.63 -28.87
N GLU A 111 10.33 5.90 -28.47
CA GLU A 111 10.61 7.12 -29.26
C GLU A 111 11.85 7.04 -30.17
N GLY A 112 11.71 7.58 -31.39
CA GLY A 112 12.78 7.69 -32.40
C GLY A 112 12.43 7.06 -33.76
N SER A 113 12.16 5.74 -33.83
CA SER A 113 12.06 5.01 -35.11
C SER A 113 10.75 4.24 -35.34
N GLY A 114 9.70 4.49 -34.55
CA GLY A 114 8.43 3.77 -34.66
C GLY A 114 7.24 4.40 -33.92
N GLU A 115 7.25 5.73 -33.74
CA GLU A 115 6.23 6.49 -32.99
C GLU A 115 4.78 6.16 -33.40
N GLY A 116 4.54 5.81 -34.66
CA GLY A 116 3.20 5.44 -35.14
C GLY A 116 2.70 4.09 -34.63
N GLU A 117 3.54 3.06 -34.56
CA GLU A 117 3.07 1.68 -34.30
C GLU A 117 2.56 1.50 -32.88
N MET A 118 3.15 2.19 -31.90
CA MET A 118 2.67 2.19 -30.52
C MET A 118 1.30 2.84 -30.39
N ALA A 119 1.13 4.06 -30.95
CA ALA A 119 -0.13 4.79 -30.88
C ALA A 119 -1.25 4.03 -31.60
N LEU A 120 -0.96 3.46 -32.77
CA LEU A 120 -1.90 2.63 -33.53
C LEU A 120 -2.30 1.37 -32.76
N SER A 121 -1.34 0.69 -32.12
CA SER A 121 -1.62 -0.53 -31.36
C SER A 121 -2.46 -0.25 -30.10
N LEU A 122 -2.19 0.85 -29.40
CA LEU A 122 -3.00 1.31 -28.27
C LEU A 122 -4.42 1.72 -28.70
N GLY A 123 -4.55 2.45 -29.82
CA GLY A 123 -5.86 2.82 -30.37
C GLY A 123 -6.71 1.60 -30.71
N ASN A 124 -6.11 0.60 -31.37
CA ASN A 124 -6.80 -0.63 -31.75
C ASN A 124 -7.16 -1.50 -30.52
N ARG A 125 -6.28 -1.53 -29.52
CA ARG A 125 -6.54 -2.16 -28.22
C ARG A 125 -7.75 -1.53 -27.52
N SER A 126 -7.82 -0.21 -27.48
CA SER A 126 -8.96 0.53 -26.89
C SER A 126 -10.26 0.23 -27.63
N ALA A 127 -10.23 0.14 -28.96
CA ALA A 127 -11.41 -0.26 -29.75
C ALA A 127 -11.87 -1.69 -29.41
N ALA A 128 -10.96 -2.65 -29.21
CA ALA A 128 -11.32 -4.02 -28.82
C ALA A 128 -11.96 -4.07 -27.43
N LEU A 129 -11.44 -3.31 -26.47
CA LEU A 129 -12.00 -3.19 -25.12
C LEU A 129 -13.40 -2.57 -25.12
N PHE A 130 -13.64 -1.57 -25.99
CA PHE A 130 -14.96 -0.98 -26.19
C PHE A 130 -16.01 -2.02 -26.61
N HIS A 131 -15.69 -2.85 -27.60
CA HIS A 131 -16.61 -3.91 -28.07
C HIS A 131 -16.82 -5.05 -27.07
N LEU A 132 -15.87 -5.29 -26.17
CA LEU A 132 -15.99 -6.31 -25.13
C LEU A 132 -16.81 -5.84 -23.91
N GLN A 133 -17.41 -4.64 -23.95
CA GLN A 133 -18.20 -4.07 -22.85
C GLN A 133 -17.44 -4.03 -21.50
N HIS A 134 -16.10 -4.05 -21.52
CA HIS A 134 -15.28 -3.90 -20.33
C HIS A 134 -15.17 -2.44 -19.84
N PHE A 135 -15.98 -1.54 -20.41
CA PHE A 135 -16.33 -0.27 -19.80
C PHE A 135 -17.70 -0.40 -19.16
N LYS A 136 -17.76 -0.44 -17.82
CA LYS A 136 -18.99 -0.11 -17.10
C LYS A 136 -19.25 1.38 -17.30
N ILE A 137 -19.97 1.72 -18.36
CA ILE A 137 -20.66 3.00 -18.47
C ILE A 137 -22.09 2.66 -18.88
N ASP A 138 -22.98 2.76 -17.89
CA ASP A 138 -24.42 2.59 -18.08
C ASP A 138 -24.93 3.51 -19.19
N THR A 139 -25.76 2.94 -20.03
CA THR A 139 -26.37 3.58 -21.20
C THR A 139 -27.43 4.60 -20.79
N ALA A 140 -27.05 5.88 -20.70
CA ALA A 140 -27.90 7.03 -21.01
C ALA A 140 -27.10 8.35 -20.90
N MET A 141 -26.37 8.76 -21.94
CA MET A 141 -25.80 10.11 -21.97
C MET A 141 -25.94 10.78 -23.35
N ASP A 142 -26.39 12.03 -23.29
CA ASP A 142 -26.72 12.96 -24.37
C ASP A 142 -25.50 13.31 -25.25
N VAL A 143 -25.73 13.55 -26.54
CA VAL A 143 -24.74 13.80 -27.60
C VAL A 143 -23.86 15.01 -27.27
N LYS A 144 -24.39 16.02 -26.57
CA LYS A 144 -23.62 17.20 -26.11
C LYS A 144 -22.59 16.89 -25.01
N LYS A 145 -22.82 15.85 -24.19
CA LYS A 145 -21.88 15.43 -23.13
C LYS A 145 -20.71 14.63 -23.70
N LYS A 146 -20.90 13.97 -24.86
CA LYS A 146 -19.87 13.28 -25.63
C LYS A 146 -18.85 14.25 -26.26
N GLU A 147 -19.29 15.40 -26.77
CA GLU A 147 -18.40 16.45 -27.29
C GLU A 147 -17.62 17.16 -26.18
N ARG A 148 -18.21 17.33 -24.99
CA ARG A 148 -17.53 17.86 -23.81
C ARG A 148 -16.46 16.91 -23.27
N LEU A 149 -16.77 15.60 -23.17
CA LEU A 149 -15.79 14.58 -22.82
C LEU A 149 -14.66 14.48 -23.86
N LEU A 150 -14.96 14.62 -25.16
CA LEU A 150 -13.91 14.66 -26.18
C LEU A 150 -13.01 15.89 -26.01
N LYS A 151 -13.55 17.07 -25.67
CA LYS A 151 -12.75 18.26 -25.35
C LYS A 151 -11.95 18.12 -24.05
N GLU A 152 -12.50 17.49 -23.02
CA GLU A 152 -11.82 17.22 -21.75
C GLU A 152 -10.76 16.11 -21.90
N ILE A 153 -10.97 15.12 -22.77
CA ILE A 153 -9.94 14.15 -23.19
C ILE A 153 -8.85 14.87 -24.01
N THR A 154 -9.20 15.83 -24.86
CA THR A 154 -8.23 16.59 -25.66
C THR A 154 -7.40 17.56 -24.79
N CYS A 155 -8.01 18.16 -23.77
CA CYS A 155 -7.33 18.99 -22.76
C CYS A 155 -6.52 18.12 -21.77
N GLY A 156 -7.05 16.96 -21.39
CA GLY A 156 -6.32 15.93 -20.64
C GLY A 156 -5.13 15.37 -21.40
N LEU A 157 -5.19 15.30 -22.74
CA LEU A 157 -4.06 14.97 -23.60
C LEU A 157 -2.98 16.07 -23.62
N GLU A 158 -3.32 17.33 -23.34
CA GLU A 158 -2.35 18.43 -23.19
C GLU A 158 -1.69 18.43 -21.80
N ASN A 159 -2.42 18.07 -20.73
CA ASN A 159 -1.81 17.82 -19.42
C ASN A 159 -0.98 16.53 -19.41
N ILE A 160 -1.42 15.48 -20.12
CA ILE A 160 -0.61 14.29 -20.39
C ILE A 160 0.64 14.68 -21.19
N LYS A 161 0.63 15.66 -22.10
CA LYS A 161 1.87 16.12 -22.76
C LYS A 161 2.90 16.69 -21.77
N SER A 162 2.48 17.25 -20.63
CA SER A 162 3.41 17.72 -19.59
C SER A 162 4.02 16.58 -18.77
N GLU A 163 3.26 15.51 -18.48
CA GLU A 163 3.75 14.28 -17.83
C GLU A 163 4.39 13.27 -18.82
N ALA A 164 4.12 13.39 -20.13
CA ALA A 164 4.56 12.48 -21.18
C ALA A 164 5.94 12.81 -21.73
N THR A 165 6.63 13.82 -21.21
CA THR A 165 7.99 14.13 -21.67
C THR A 165 9.04 13.15 -21.12
N CYS A 166 8.68 12.19 -20.27
CA CYS A 166 9.67 11.19 -19.82
C CYS A 166 9.06 9.86 -19.34
N ASN A 167 8.81 8.94 -20.27
CA ASN A 167 8.31 7.58 -19.98
C ASN A 167 9.12 6.51 -20.72
N SER A 168 10.43 6.47 -20.47
CA SER A 168 11.30 5.47 -21.08
C SER A 168 10.96 4.08 -20.50
N ARG A 169 10.75 3.09 -21.37
CA ARG A 169 10.40 1.71 -20.96
C ARG A 169 11.64 0.82 -21.00
N CYS A 170 11.60 -0.31 -20.31
CA CYS A 170 12.58 -1.36 -20.57
C CYS A 170 12.54 -1.77 -22.05
N HIS A 171 13.70 -2.00 -22.65
CA HIS A 171 13.79 -2.46 -24.04
C HIS A 171 13.41 -3.93 -24.22
N ARG A 172 13.40 -4.71 -23.13
CA ARG A 172 13.23 -6.17 -23.16
C ARG A 172 11.90 -6.64 -22.55
N CYS A 173 11.41 -6.02 -21.48
CA CYS A 173 10.12 -6.37 -20.86
C CYS A 173 9.07 -5.26 -20.98
N THR A 174 7.84 -5.56 -20.56
CA THR A 174 6.72 -4.62 -20.47
C THR A 174 6.35 -4.23 -19.03
N HIS A 175 6.92 -4.92 -18.04
CA HIS A 175 6.58 -4.73 -16.62
C HIS A 175 7.16 -3.45 -16.02
N VAL A 176 8.34 -3.01 -16.47
CA VAL A 176 9.07 -1.90 -15.85
C VAL A 176 9.09 -0.65 -16.73
N ARG A 177 8.79 0.49 -16.10
CA ARG A 177 8.80 1.83 -16.70
C ARG A 177 9.69 2.75 -15.88
N TYR A 178 10.25 3.77 -16.55
CA TYR A 178 11.18 4.70 -15.97
C TYR A 178 10.82 6.13 -16.33
N CYS A 179 11.02 7.03 -15.37
CA CYS A 179 10.85 8.46 -15.57
C CYS A 179 11.95 9.10 -16.42
N SER A 180 12.98 8.36 -16.86
CA SER A 180 14.00 8.84 -17.81
C SER A 180 14.89 7.70 -18.30
N GLU A 181 15.55 7.91 -19.44
CA GLU A 181 16.56 6.99 -19.96
C GLU A 181 17.73 6.80 -18.97
N ALA A 182 18.12 7.86 -18.25
CA ALA A 182 19.12 7.76 -17.19
C ALA A 182 18.68 6.78 -16.09
N CYS A 183 17.44 6.87 -15.60
CA CYS A 183 16.90 5.94 -14.60
C CYS A 183 16.78 4.51 -15.14
N ARG A 184 16.45 4.33 -16.43
CA ARG A 184 16.42 3.02 -17.08
C ARG A 184 17.81 2.40 -17.13
N ASN A 185 18.80 3.17 -17.55
CA ASN A 185 20.18 2.69 -17.69
C ASN A 185 20.77 2.37 -16.31
N GLU A 186 20.61 3.25 -15.31
CA GLU A 186 21.05 2.98 -13.92
C GLU A 186 20.45 1.67 -13.37
N SER A 187 19.13 1.48 -13.52
CA SER A 187 18.45 0.25 -13.10
C SER A 187 18.95 -0.97 -13.85
N SER A 188 19.09 -0.86 -15.18
CA SER A 188 19.58 -1.92 -16.06
C SER A 188 21.01 -2.33 -15.72
N ASP A 189 21.90 -1.38 -15.47
CA ASP A 189 23.33 -1.64 -15.23
C ASP A 189 23.56 -2.35 -13.90
N ILE A 190 22.68 -2.15 -12.91
CA ILE A 190 22.86 -2.68 -11.56
C ILE A 190 22.11 -4.00 -11.35
N TYR A 191 20.80 -4.06 -11.60
CA TYR A 191 19.98 -5.22 -11.20
C TYR A 191 18.92 -5.64 -12.23
N HIS A 192 18.37 -4.70 -13.00
CA HIS A 192 17.24 -5.01 -13.86
C HIS A 192 17.60 -5.91 -15.05
N HIS A 193 18.86 -5.90 -15.52
CA HIS A 193 19.30 -6.83 -16.57
C HIS A 193 19.12 -8.31 -16.16
N VAL A 194 19.26 -8.62 -14.86
CA VAL A 194 19.00 -9.96 -14.29
C VAL A 194 17.50 -10.17 -14.10
N GLU A 195 16.82 -9.21 -13.49
CA GLU A 195 15.40 -9.34 -13.13
C GLU A 195 14.46 -9.36 -14.34
N CYS A 196 14.84 -8.70 -15.43
CA CYS A 196 13.98 -8.46 -16.58
C CYS A 196 13.36 -9.75 -17.13
N HIS A 197 14.15 -10.84 -17.17
CA HIS A 197 13.74 -12.13 -17.72
C HIS A 197 12.80 -12.90 -16.78
N TYR A 198 12.89 -12.67 -15.48
CA TYR A 198 12.14 -13.42 -14.47
C TYR A 198 10.95 -12.62 -13.90
N SER A 199 10.50 -11.56 -14.58
CA SER A 199 9.53 -10.60 -14.02
C SER A 199 8.28 -11.27 -13.43
N ASP A 200 7.68 -12.23 -14.14
CA ASP A 200 6.49 -12.95 -13.67
C ASP A 200 6.79 -13.81 -12.41
N LEU A 201 7.94 -14.49 -12.39
CA LEU A 201 8.38 -15.28 -11.24
C LEU A 201 8.69 -14.38 -10.03
N LEU A 202 9.40 -13.27 -10.24
CA LEU A 202 9.77 -12.33 -9.19
C LEU A 202 8.54 -11.64 -8.57
N LEU A 203 7.49 -11.43 -9.36
CA LEU A 203 6.18 -10.98 -8.86
C LEU A 203 5.51 -12.07 -8.01
N SER A 204 5.59 -13.34 -8.42
CA SER A 204 5.01 -14.49 -7.72
C SER A 204 5.67 -14.75 -6.36
N VAL A 205 7.00 -14.63 -6.25
CA VAL A 205 7.73 -14.79 -4.96
C VAL A 205 7.56 -13.59 -4.01
N GLY A 206 6.89 -12.51 -4.44
CA GLY A 206 6.59 -11.35 -3.62
C GLY A 206 7.83 -10.59 -3.15
N ILE A 207 7.86 -10.15 -1.89
CA ILE A 207 8.94 -9.31 -1.35
C ILE A 207 10.31 -9.99 -1.38
N ALA A 208 10.36 -11.32 -1.44
CA ALA A 208 11.59 -12.09 -1.39
C ALA A 208 12.53 -11.76 -2.55
N HIS A 209 12.04 -11.33 -3.72
CA HIS A 209 12.91 -10.93 -4.83
C HIS A 209 13.85 -9.76 -4.48
N LEU A 210 13.48 -8.94 -3.49
CA LEU A 210 14.35 -7.85 -3.04
C LEU A 210 15.64 -8.36 -2.41
N SER A 211 15.70 -9.61 -1.93
CA SER A 211 16.95 -10.23 -1.46
C SER A 211 17.99 -10.33 -2.58
N MET A 212 17.55 -10.74 -3.77
CA MET A 212 18.36 -10.78 -4.98
C MET A 212 18.79 -9.37 -5.38
N ARG A 213 17.87 -8.40 -5.34
CA ARG A 213 18.18 -6.99 -5.64
C ARG A 213 19.20 -6.39 -4.69
N VAL A 214 19.15 -6.73 -3.40
CA VAL A 214 20.14 -6.30 -2.39
C VAL A 214 21.54 -6.80 -2.77
N ILE A 215 21.68 -8.08 -3.14
CA ILE A 215 22.96 -8.66 -3.57
C ILE A 215 23.47 -8.01 -4.86
N LEU A 216 22.60 -7.84 -5.86
CA LEU A 216 22.95 -7.19 -7.13
C LEU A 216 23.37 -5.74 -6.94
N THR A 217 22.68 -5.00 -6.08
CA THR A 217 22.96 -3.58 -5.79
C THR A 217 24.25 -3.38 -5.00
N ALA A 218 24.57 -4.29 -4.08
CA ALA A 218 25.85 -4.26 -3.37
C ALA A 218 27.04 -4.50 -4.31
N GLY A 219 26.83 -5.28 -5.38
CA GLY A 219 27.89 -5.88 -6.17
C GLY A 219 28.61 -6.96 -5.35
N LEU A 220 28.82 -8.13 -5.96
CA LEU A 220 29.41 -9.30 -5.29
C LEU A 220 30.86 -9.07 -4.77
N LYS A 221 31.46 -7.91 -5.06
CA LYS A 221 32.87 -7.58 -4.77
C LYS A 221 33.07 -6.45 -3.74
N PHE A 222 32.03 -5.80 -3.24
CA PHE A 222 32.18 -4.61 -2.37
C PHE A 222 31.26 -4.65 -1.15
N LEU A 223 31.82 -5.07 -0.01
CA LEU A 223 31.19 -5.04 1.31
C LEU A 223 32.11 -4.23 2.22
N ASN A 224 31.56 -3.19 2.86
CA ASN A 224 32.09 -2.12 3.71
C ASN A 224 31.00 -1.69 4.74
N GLY A 225 31.22 -0.95 5.84
CA GLY A 225 30.16 -0.31 6.66
C GLY A 225 30.32 1.23 6.87
N PHE A 226 30.06 1.71 8.09
CA PHE A 226 30.33 3.11 8.47
C PHE A 226 31.83 3.36 8.64
N ASN A 227 32.31 4.55 8.31
CA ASN A 227 33.68 4.95 8.66
C ASN A 227 33.78 5.36 10.14
N GLU A 228 35.01 5.46 10.68
CA GLU A 228 35.30 5.82 12.09
C GLU A 228 34.71 7.17 12.54
N LYS A 229 34.25 8.00 11.59
CA LYS A 229 33.63 9.31 11.84
C LYS A 229 32.09 9.25 11.87
N GLY A 230 31.49 8.06 11.80
CA GLY A 230 30.04 7.88 11.77
C GLY A 230 29.37 8.40 10.50
N THR A 231 30.13 8.61 9.42
CA THR A 231 29.56 9.04 8.14
C THR A 231 29.07 7.82 7.37
N TYR A 232 27.83 7.89 6.89
CA TYR A 232 27.23 6.85 6.06
C TYR A 232 27.78 6.92 4.64
N GLU A 233 28.67 5.99 4.30
CA GLU A 233 29.02 5.66 2.93
C GLU A 233 28.20 4.43 2.55
N ARG A 234 27.66 4.36 1.31
CA ARG A 234 26.84 3.22 0.89
C ARG A 234 27.69 1.97 0.88
N GLN A 235 27.57 1.18 1.93
CA GLN A 235 28.32 -0.04 2.07
C GLN A 235 27.39 -1.12 2.65
N TYR A 236 27.28 -2.25 1.94
CA TYR A 236 26.35 -3.35 2.19
C TYR A 236 26.36 -3.89 3.62
N LEU A 237 27.46 -3.73 4.38
CA LEU A 237 27.51 -4.23 5.76
C LEU A 237 26.44 -3.63 6.65
N ALA A 238 26.02 -2.38 6.42
CA ALA A 238 24.93 -1.80 7.20
C ALA A 238 23.62 -2.59 7.02
N THR A 239 23.32 -3.01 5.80
CA THR A 239 22.17 -3.89 5.51
C THR A 239 22.43 -5.31 6.02
N PHE A 240 23.63 -5.85 5.82
CA PHE A 240 23.98 -7.19 6.28
C PHE A 240 23.91 -7.31 7.81
N ALA A 241 24.26 -6.25 8.56
CA ALA A 241 24.23 -6.24 10.01
C ALA A 241 22.82 -6.07 10.61
N LEU A 242 21.80 -5.81 9.78
CA LEU A 242 20.42 -5.78 10.26
C LEU A 242 20.02 -7.13 10.84
N GLN A 243 19.19 -7.09 11.88
CA GLN A 243 18.68 -8.27 12.54
C GLN A 243 17.85 -9.11 11.57
N ASP A 244 18.21 -10.39 11.41
CA ASP A 244 17.51 -11.31 10.52
C ASP A 244 16.62 -12.31 11.25
N HIS A 245 16.77 -12.49 12.57
CA HIS A 245 15.92 -13.40 13.36
C HIS A 245 15.83 -14.83 12.80
N SER A 246 16.85 -15.28 12.05
CA SER A 246 16.83 -16.59 11.39
C SER A 246 16.78 -17.78 12.36
N GLU A 247 16.98 -17.53 13.65
CA GLU A 247 16.87 -18.51 14.73
C GLU A 247 15.49 -18.48 15.42
N ASP A 248 14.73 -17.39 15.27
CA ASP A 248 13.43 -17.19 15.93
C ASP A 248 12.24 -17.57 15.03
N PHE A 249 12.42 -17.56 13.70
CA PHE A 249 11.37 -17.93 12.76
C PHE A 249 10.88 -19.36 12.96
N HIS A 250 9.58 -19.56 12.73
CA HIS A 250 9.01 -20.90 12.75
C HIS A 250 9.68 -21.76 11.66
N PRO A 251 10.01 -23.04 11.92
CA PRO A 251 10.74 -23.87 10.95
C PRO A 251 10.08 -24.02 9.58
N ASN A 252 8.74 -24.00 9.53
CA ASN A 252 8.01 -24.02 8.26
C ASN A 252 8.28 -22.76 7.42
N ASP A 253 8.38 -21.59 8.05
CA ASP A 253 8.64 -20.33 7.35
C ASP A 253 10.09 -20.33 6.82
N LEU A 254 11.05 -20.74 7.66
CA LEU A 254 12.45 -20.90 7.24
C LEU A 254 12.59 -21.89 6.09
N TYR A 255 11.81 -22.97 6.09
CA TYR A 255 11.80 -23.93 4.99
C TYR A 255 11.30 -23.27 3.69
N GLN A 256 10.16 -22.57 3.73
CA GLN A 256 9.64 -21.85 2.56
C GLN A 256 10.59 -20.75 2.05
N TYR A 257 11.23 -20.02 2.97
CA TYR A 257 12.23 -19.01 2.63
C TYR A 257 13.49 -19.65 2.02
N SER A 258 13.92 -20.81 2.50
CA SER A 258 15.07 -21.55 1.95
C SER A 258 14.79 -22.04 0.53
N LEU A 259 13.58 -22.52 0.26
CA LEU A 259 13.12 -22.87 -1.09
C LEU A 259 13.15 -21.66 -2.02
N THR A 260 12.62 -20.53 -1.55
CA THR A 260 12.56 -19.28 -2.31
C THR A 260 13.96 -18.72 -2.57
N ALA A 261 14.86 -18.75 -1.58
CA ALA A 261 16.26 -18.38 -1.74
C ALA A 261 16.96 -19.27 -2.77
N THR A 262 16.71 -20.58 -2.77
CA THR A 262 17.31 -21.50 -3.73
C THR A 262 16.78 -21.28 -5.16
N LEU A 263 15.50 -20.94 -5.31
CA LEU A 263 14.92 -20.52 -6.59
C LEU A 263 15.59 -19.23 -7.12
N LEU A 264 15.79 -18.22 -6.27
CA LEU A 264 16.45 -16.97 -6.63
C LEU A 264 17.94 -17.19 -6.94
N LEU A 265 18.62 -18.08 -6.21
CA LEU A 265 19.98 -18.52 -6.52
C LEU A 265 20.07 -19.10 -7.93
N ARG A 266 19.10 -19.93 -8.32
CA ARG A 266 19.02 -20.47 -9.68
C ARG A 266 18.86 -19.38 -10.73
N CYS A 267 18.05 -18.34 -10.45
CA CYS A 267 17.91 -17.18 -11.33
C CYS A 267 19.25 -16.44 -11.55
N LEU A 268 20.05 -16.25 -10.48
CA LEU A 268 21.37 -15.64 -10.58
C LEU A 268 22.34 -16.46 -11.45
N GLN A 269 22.37 -17.78 -11.23
CA GLN A 269 23.23 -18.70 -12.00
C GLN A 269 22.84 -18.73 -13.49
N ASP A 270 21.54 -18.79 -13.77
CA ASP A 270 20.99 -18.87 -15.13
C ASP A 270 21.19 -17.57 -15.93
N CYS A 271 21.29 -16.43 -15.25
CA CYS A 271 21.70 -15.16 -15.85
C CYS A 271 23.22 -14.99 -16.02
N GLY A 272 24.03 -15.99 -15.66
CA GLY A 272 25.48 -15.95 -15.78
C GLY A 272 26.16 -15.01 -14.78
N CYS A 273 25.53 -14.73 -13.63
CA CYS A 273 26.20 -14.02 -12.55
C CYS A 273 27.36 -14.86 -12.00
N ASP A 274 28.43 -14.20 -11.55
CA ASP A 274 29.62 -14.84 -10.98
C ASP A 274 29.35 -15.42 -9.57
N VAL A 275 28.58 -16.51 -9.52
CA VAL A 275 28.21 -17.22 -8.29
C VAL A 275 29.34 -18.19 -7.93
N ILE A 276 30.32 -17.70 -7.17
CA ILE A 276 31.53 -18.46 -6.79
C ILE A 276 31.20 -19.63 -5.86
N ASP A 277 30.36 -19.39 -4.85
CA ASP A 277 29.90 -20.42 -3.90
C ASP A 277 28.37 -20.39 -3.81
N PRO A 278 27.66 -21.34 -4.44
CA PRO A 278 26.20 -21.40 -4.42
C PRO A 278 25.60 -21.54 -3.02
N VAL A 279 26.26 -22.26 -2.11
CA VAL A 279 25.75 -22.48 -0.75
C VAL A 279 25.82 -21.17 0.03
N TYR A 280 26.96 -20.48 -0.05
CA TYR A 280 27.14 -19.18 0.58
C TYR A 280 26.19 -18.13 0.02
N ILE A 281 26.08 -17.99 -1.31
CA ILE A 281 25.19 -17.01 -1.94
C ILE A 281 23.72 -17.33 -1.65
N GLY A 282 23.33 -18.60 -1.64
CA GLY A 282 21.99 -19.00 -1.21
C GLY A 282 21.74 -18.67 0.26
N GLY A 283 22.75 -18.84 1.13
CA GLY A 283 22.68 -18.46 2.55
C GLY A 283 22.47 -16.96 2.73
N LEU A 284 23.15 -16.14 1.92
CA LEU A 284 22.95 -14.68 1.89
C LEU A 284 21.54 -14.29 1.40
N LEU A 285 21.04 -14.97 0.36
CA LEU A 285 19.66 -14.75 -0.11
C LEU A 285 18.66 -15.05 1.00
N LEU A 286 18.80 -16.19 1.69
CA LEU A 286 17.94 -16.56 2.82
C LEU A 286 18.02 -15.53 3.94
N ARG A 287 19.23 -15.10 4.33
CA ARG A 287 19.43 -14.04 5.31
C ARG A 287 18.67 -12.77 4.93
N HIS A 288 18.80 -12.31 3.69
CA HIS A 288 18.11 -11.09 3.25
C HIS A 288 16.60 -11.25 3.16
N ILE A 289 16.08 -12.43 2.84
CA ILE A 289 14.64 -12.70 2.92
C ILE A 289 14.17 -12.51 4.37
N CYS A 290 14.86 -13.11 5.33
CA CYS A 290 14.54 -12.94 6.76
C CYS A 290 14.66 -11.47 7.21
N GLN A 291 15.71 -10.75 6.78
CA GLN A 291 15.84 -9.31 7.05
C GLN A 291 14.70 -8.48 6.45
N LEU A 292 14.21 -8.82 5.26
CA LEU A 292 13.09 -8.10 4.63
C LEU A 292 11.79 -8.23 5.42
N VAL A 293 11.58 -9.36 6.12
CA VAL A 293 10.40 -9.55 6.97
C VAL A 293 10.43 -8.61 8.18
N CYS A 294 11.63 -8.37 8.75
CA CYS A 294 11.78 -7.62 10.00
C CYS A 294 12.22 -6.16 9.83
N ASN A 295 12.79 -5.76 8.68
CA ASN A 295 13.43 -4.44 8.52
C ASN A 295 12.91 -3.63 7.32
N ALA A 296 12.07 -4.22 6.46
CA ALA A 296 11.60 -3.51 5.29
C ALA A 296 10.53 -2.47 5.64
N HIS A 297 10.66 -1.28 5.06
CA HIS A 297 9.68 -0.21 5.19
C HIS A 297 8.75 -0.20 3.97
N ALA A 298 7.45 -0.07 4.25
CA ALA A 298 6.45 0.22 3.23
C ALA A 298 6.58 1.68 2.79
N ILE A 299 6.86 1.92 1.51
CA ILE A 299 6.83 3.25 0.92
C ILE A 299 5.38 3.55 0.56
N THR A 300 4.83 4.59 1.15
CA THR A 300 3.43 4.98 0.98
C THR A 300 3.29 6.26 0.16
N LYS A 301 2.22 6.35 -0.62
CA LYS A 301 1.75 7.57 -1.28
C LYS A 301 0.35 7.89 -0.74
N ILE A 302 0.07 9.16 -0.53
CA ILE A 302 -1.29 9.62 -0.22
C ILE A 302 -2.07 9.70 -1.53
N GLU A 303 -3.18 9.00 -1.59
CA GLU A 303 -4.16 9.10 -2.68
C GLU A 303 -5.43 9.74 -2.12
N VAL A 304 -6.01 10.68 -2.86
CA VAL A 304 -7.37 11.17 -2.61
C VAL A 304 -8.34 10.13 -3.14
N GLY A 305 -9.24 9.64 -2.29
CA GLY A 305 -10.21 8.60 -2.60
C GLY A 305 -11.11 9.02 -3.76
N GLY A 306 -11.03 8.28 -4.87
CA GLY A 306 -11.75 8.53 -6.11
C GLY A 306 -13.15 7.91 -6.15
N ASP A 307 -13.91 7.94 -5.06
CA ASP A 307 -15.31 7.49 -5.07
C ASP A 307 -16.26 8.56 -5.67
N ASP A 308 -15.74 9.77 -5.93
CA ASP A 308 -16.48 10.82 -6.62
C ASP A 308 -16.12 10.83 -8.10
N VAL A 309 -17.07 10.39 -8.92
CA VAL A 309 -17.00 10.35 -10.40
C VAL A 309 -16.81 11.75 -11.02
N ASP A 310 -16.86 12.83 -10.22
CA ASP A 310 -16.81 14.22 -10.68
C ASP A 310 -15.82 15.12 -9.91
N GLY A 311 -15.04 14.60 -8.94
CA GLY A 311 -14.08 15.40 -8.16
C GLY A 311 -14.69 16.60 -7.42
N SER A 312 -16.00 16.58 -7.15
CA SER A 312 -16.79 17.72 -6.69
C SER A 312 -17.10 17.72 -5.19
N SER A 313 -16.71 16.68 -4.45
CA SER A 313 -16.92 16.64 -3.00
C SER A 313 -15.79 17.37 -2.27
N LEU A 314 -16.16 18.41 -1.52
CA LEU A 314 -15.29 19.15 -0.59
C LEU A 314 -14.88 18.32 0.64
N VAL A 315 -15.49 17.14 0.82
CA VAL A 315 -15.10 16.17 1.85
C VAL A 315 -14.68 14.90 1.14
N SER A 316 -13.37 14.77 0.91
CA SER A 316 -12.76 13.60 0.29
C SER A 316 -11.98 12.78 1.33
N THR A 317 -11.98 11.46 1.16
CA THR A 317 -11.23 10.56 2.04
C THR A 317 -9.80 10.41 1.49
N THR A 318 -8.79 10.80 2.26
CA THR A 318 -7.39 10.53 1.89
C THR A 318 -6.99 9.15 2.40
N ARG A 319 -6.34 8.34 1.55
CA ARG A 319 -5.79 7.04 1.96
C ARG A 319 -4.29 6.97 1.70
N GLN A 320 -3.55 6.37 2.62
CA GLN A 320 -2.17 5.99 2.38
C GLN A 320 -2.12 4.63 1.69
N VAL A 321 -1.51 4.58 0.50
CA VAL A 321 -1.34 3.36 -0.28
C VAL A 321 0.12 2.97 -0.31
N ARG A 322 0.41 1.72 0.03
CA ARG A 322 1.74 1.15 -0.16
C ARG A 322 2.01 1.02 -1.65
N ILE A 323 2.95 1.81 -2.15
CA ILE A 323 3.36 1.79 -3.57
C ILE A 323 4.65 0.99 -3.77
N ALA A 324 5.47 0.82 -2.73
CA ALA A 324 6.71 0.07 -2.80
C ALA A 324 7.18 -0.42 -1.42
N THR A 325 8.29 -1.17 -1.42
CA THR A 325 8.96 -1.70 -0.24
C THR A 325 10.45 -1.54 -0.40
N ALA A 326 11.16 -1.09 0.64
CA ALA A 326 12.61 -0.95 0.60
C ALA A 326 13.24 -1.12 2.00
N ILE A 327 14.53 -1.46 2.02
CA ILE A 327 15.33 -1.46 3.25
C ILE A 327 16.01 -0.11 3.39
N TYR A 328 15.89 0.50 4.58
CA TYR A 328 16.57 1.73 4.96
C TYR A 328 17.39 1.46 6.21
N ALA A 329 18.63 0.99 6.04
CA ALA A 329 19.44 0.47 7.15
C ALA A 329 19.51 1.39 8.37
N THR A 330 19.65 2.70 8.16
CA THR A 330 19.67 3.69 9.26
C THR A 330 18.34 3.76 10.00
N THR A 331 17.21 3.76 9.29
CA THR A 331 15.88 3.80 9.92
C THR A 331 15.56 2.48 10.60
N SER A 332 16.03 1.35 10.08
CA SER A 332 15.87 0.04 10.71
C SER A 332 16.55 -0.06 12.09
N LEU A 333 17.45 0.87 12.45
CA LEU A 333 18.01 0.97 13.82
C LEU A 333 17.00 1.53 14.84
N THR A 334 15.94 2.18 14.38
CA THR A 334 14.93 2.79 15.28
C THR A 334 14.03 1.70 15.86
N ASN A 335 13.85 1.72 17.17
CA ASN A 335 13.02 0.76 17.86
C ASN A 335 11.55 1.11 17.80
N HIS A 336 10.71 0.11 18.05
CA HIS A 336 9.27 0.28 18.09
C HIS A 336 8.76 0.96 19.37
N SER A 337 7.77 1.84 19.23
CA SER A 337 6.81 2.17 20.29
C SER A 337 5.39 2.18 19.73
N CYS A 338 4.42 1.68 20.50
CA CYS A 338 3.00 1.77 20.12
C CYS A 338 2.47 3.21 20.20
N GLN A 339 3.19 4.10 20.89
CA GLN A 339 3.02 5.53 20.89
C GLN A 339 4.37 6.16 20.45
N PRO A 340 4.61 6.26 19.13
CA PRO A 340 5.88 6.74 18.60
C PRO A 340 6.07 8.24 18.83
N ASN A 341 7.31 8.68 18.83
CA ASN A 341 7.70 10.10 18.96
C ASN A 341 8.27 10.70 17.67
N VAL A 342 8.30 9.89 16.62
CA VAL A 342 8.63 10.30 15.26
C VAL A 342 7.61 9.74 14.27
N ILE A 343 7.43 10.45 13.17
CA ILE A 343 6.70 10.00 11.99
C ILE A 343 7.67 9.75 10.83
N LEU A 344 7.34 8.73 10.03
CA LEU A 344 8.05 8.41 8.80
C LEU A 344 7.32 9.03 7.61
N GLY A 345 8.05 9.76 6.78
CA GLY A 345 7.58 10.26 5.49
C GLY A 345 8.56 9.89 4.38
N PHE A 346 8.14 10.12 3.13
CA PHE A 346 8.99 9.86 1.97
C PHE A 346 9.03 11.10 1.09
N ASP A 347 10.25 11.52 0.72
CA ASP A 347 10.49 12.40 -0.43
C ASP A 347 11.14 11.56 -1.53
N LYS A 348 10.31 11.14 -2.49
CA LYS A 348 10.68 10.20 -3.55
C LYS A 348 11.29 8.90 -2.97
N LYS A 349 12.61 8.71 -3.10
CA LYS A 349 13.35 7.53 -2.61
C LYS A 349 14.03 7.76 -1.26
N VAL A 350 13.86 8.94 -0.66
CA VAL A 350 14.47 9.30 0.62
C VAL A 350 13.42 9.15 1.72
N LEU A 351 13.72 8.29 2.69
CA LEU A 351 12.93 8.19 3.91
C LEU A 351 13.31 9.33 4.85
N VAL A 352 12.31 10.10 5.29
CA VAL A 352 12.47 11.23 6.21
C VAL A 352 11.86 10.85 7.55
N VAL A 353 12.66 10.98 8.62
CA VAL A 353 12.21 10.79 10.01
C VAL A 353 12.01 12.17 10.61
N ARG A 354 10.81 12.48 11.10
CA ARG A 354 10.51 13.77 11.75
C ARG A 354 10.03 13.54 13.18
N ALA A 355 10.56 14.32 14.12
CA ALA A 355 10.05 14.36 15.48
C ALA A 355 8.64 14.97 15.51
N THR A 356 7.71 14.29 16.16
CA THR A 356 6.33 14.77 16.38
C THR A 356 6.13 15.33 17.79
N GLU A 357 7.15 15.18 18.65
CA GLU A 357 7.24 15.73 20.00
C GLU A 357 8.70 16.02 20.35
N ASP A 358 8.93 16.76 21.42
CA ASP A 358 10.29 17.07 21.89
C ASP A 358 11.01 15.82 22.39
N ILE A 359 12.20 15.55 21.84
CA ILE A 359 13.04 14.41 22.25
C ILE A 359 14.26 14.96 23.01
N PRO A 360 14.39 14.71 24.33
CA PRO A 360 15.51 15.21 25.11
C PRO A 360 16.83 14.54 24.71
N PRO A 361 18.00 15.18 24.95
CA PRO A 361 19.30 14.54 24.73
C PRO A 361 19.43 13.19 25.46
N GLY A 362 19.84 12.15 24.73
CA GLY A 362 19.88 10.77 25.24
C GLY A 362 18.53 10.05 25.25
N GLY A 363 17.44 10.72 24.85
CA GLY A 363 16.13 10.12 24.63
C GLY A 363 16.11 9.20 23.41
N GLY A 364 15.32 8.12 23.49
CA GLY A 364 15.15 7.19 22.38
C GLY A 364 14.29 7.77 21.26
N VAL A 365 14.64 7.43 20.02
CA VAL A 365 13.82 7.70 18.83
C VAL A 365 13.02 6.45 18.50
N PHE A 366 11.68 6.56 18.53
CA PHE A 366 10.77 5.44 18.40
C PHE A 366 9.79 5.64 17.26
N VAL A 367 9.80 4.70 16.32
CA VAL A 367 8.84 4.61 15.22
C VAL A 367 7.73 3.60 15.55
N SER A 368 6.63 3.62 14.81
CA SER A 368 5.71 2.48 14.78
C SER A 368 6.09 1.52 13.66
N TYR A 369 6.08 0.21 13.95
CA TYR A 369 6.26 -0.85 12.96
C TYR A 369 4.92 -1.25 12.30
N GLY A 370 3.87 -0.44 12.48
CA GLY A 370 2.49 -0.70 12.09
C GLY A 370 1.55 -0.67 13.29
N PRO A 371 1.78 -1.50 14.32
CA PRO A 371 0.99 -1.49 15.55
C PRO A 371 1.04 -0.14 16.28
N THR A 372 -0.09 0.50 16.53
CA THR A 372 -0.19 1.73 17.34
C THR A 372 -1.36 1.65 18.31
N SER A 373 -1.21 2.22 19.51
CA SER A 373 -2.28 2.23 20.52
C SER A 373 -3.50 3.02 20.08
N ALA A 374 -3.32 3.99 19.17
CA ALA A 374 -4.42 4.71 18.54
C ALA A 374 -5.25 3.82 17.60
N ARG A 375 -4.67 2.74 17.02
CA ARG A 375 -5.31 1.96 15.95
C ARG A 375 -5.71 0.54 16.30
N MET A 376 -4.99 -0.12 17.20
CA MET A 376 -5.08 -1.57 17.42
C MET A 376 -5.12 -1.97 18.89
N GLY A 377 -5.71 -3.16 19.11
CA GLY A 377 -5.72 -3.97 20.34
C GLY A 377 -4.43 -4.00 21.13
N TRP A 378 -4.42 -3.87 22.47
CA TRP A 378 -3.22 -4.27 23.24
C TRP A 378 -2.77 -5.69 22.86
N ALA A 379 -3.72 -6.63 22.89
CA ALA A 379 -3.47 -8.04 22.59
C ALA A 379 -3.05 -8.24 21.12
N GLU A 380 -3.74 -7.56 20.20
CA GLU A 380 -3.45 -7.62 18.76
C GLU A 380 -2.07 -7.04 18.44
N ARG A 381 -1.70 -5.89 19.01
CA ARG A 381 -0.38 -5.28 18.83
C ARG A 381 0.72 -6.20 19.33
N GLN A 382 0.57 -6.75 20.54
CA GLN A 382 1.54 -7.66 21.11
C GLN A 382 1.66 -8.96 20.30
N GLN A 383 0.54 -9.48 19.79
CA GLN A 383 0.55 -10.64 18.89
C GLN A 383 1.31 -10.33 17.61
N ARG A 384 0.94 -9.28 16.87
CA ARG A 384 1.60 -8.89 15.61
C ARG A 384 3.10 -8.63 15.78
N LEU A 385 3.49 -7.98 16.88
CA LEU A 385 4.90 -7.71 17.17
C LEU A 385 5.68 -8.97 17.50
N ARG A 386 5.10 -9.94 18.22
CA ARG A 386 5.74 -11.23 18.48
C ARG A 386 5.85 -12.08 17.23
N GLU A 387 4.81 -12.12 16.40
CA GLU A 387 4.76 -12.95 15.19
C GLU A 387 5.76 -12.47 14.13
N GLN A 388 5.93 -11.16 13.96
CA GLN A 388 6.79 -10.62 12.90
C GLN A 388 8.18 -10.16 13.38
N TYR A 389 8.30 -9.70 14.63
CA TYR A 389 9.51 -9.06 15.16
C TYR A 389 10.03 -9.73 16.44
N PHE A 390 9.39 -10.82 16.90
CA PHE A 390 9.89 -11.69 17.98
C PHE A 390 10.13 -11.01 19.33
N PHE A 391 9.46 -9.88 19.61
CA PHE A 391 9.60 -9.18 20.88
C PHE A 391 8.24 -8.82 21.51
N THR A 392 8.25 -8.60 22.82
CA THR A 392 7.10 -8.06 23.57
C THR A 392 7.33 -6.58 23.83
N CYS A 393 6.39 -5.73 23.41
CA CYS A 393 6.53 -4.28 23.55
C CYS A 393 6.29 -3.83 24.99
N LEU A 394 7.24 -3.05 25.54
CA LEU A 394 7.19 -2.51 26.91
C LEU A 394 7.04 -0.98 26.94
N CYS A 395 6.53 -0.37 25.86
CA CYS A 395 6.31 1.07 25.79
C CYS A 395 5.27 1.54 26.82
N LYS A 396 5.15 2.86 27.02
CA LYS A 396 4.23 3.47 27.99
C LYS A 396 2.80 2.97 27.82
N ALA A 397 2.27 2.97 26.58
CA ALA A 397 0.93 2.48 26.28
C ALA A 397 0.75 1.00 26.64
N CYS A 398 1.75 0.15 26.40
CA CYS A 398 1.68 -1.26 26.75
C CYS A 398 1.82 -1.52 28.26
N LYS A 399 2.55 -0.67 29.00
CA LYS A 399 2.72 -0.78 30.46
C LYS A 399 1.47 -0.42 31.24
N THR A 400 0.72 0.59 30.78
CA THR A 400 -0.54 0.97 31.44
C THR A 400 -1.65 -0.06 31.23
N GLY A 401 -1.45 -1.02 30.31
CA GLY A 401 -2.51 -1.72 29.61
C GLY A 401 -3.32 -0.70 28.81
N ASP A 402 -3.87 -1.07 27.65
CA ASP A 402 -4.87 -0.19 27.03
C ASP A 402 -6.18 -0.30 27.80
N ARG A 403 -6.18 0.12 29.07
CA ARG A 403 -7.44 0.34 29.80
C ARG A 403 -8.35 1.18 28.90
N MET A 404 -7.81 2.22 28.24
CA MET A 404 -8.49 3.07 27.26
C MET A 404 -9.18 2.32 26.11
N GLU A 405 -8.69 1.17 25.67
CA GLU A 405 -9.31 0.42 24.57
C GLU A 405 -10.51 -0.43 25.03
N GLU A 406 -10.43 -0.94 26.25
CA GLU A 406 -11.60 -1.48 26.95
C GLU A 406 -12.68 -0.40 27.16
N PHE A 407 -12.32 0.89 27.13
CA PHE A 407 -13.28 2.02 27.13
C PHE A 407 -13.70 2.45 25.71
N SER A 408 -12.78 2.46 24.73
CA SER A 408 -13.00 3.02 23.38
C SER A 408 -13.74 2.08 22.43
N SER A 409 -13.83 0.79 22.78
CA SER A 409 -14.65 -0.21 22.08
C SER A 409 -15.76 -0.78 22.96
N ALA A 410 -15.97 -0.23 24.16
CA ALA A 410 -17.04 -0.69 25.03
C ALA A 410 -18.40 -0.11 24.67
N VAL A 411 -19.44 -0.87 24.99
CA VAL A 411 -20.81 -0.36 25.04
C VAL A 411 -21.15 0.12 26.45
N LYS A 412 -22.18 0.95 26.56
CA LYS A 412 -22.77 1.42 27.81
C LYS A 412 -23.42 0.23 28.52
N CYS A 413 -22.98 0.00 29.75
CA CYS A 413 -23.66 -0.89 30.69
C CYS A 413 -25.09 -0.37 30.96
N PRO A 414 -26.14 -1.19 30.77
CA PRO A 414 -27.53 -0.82 31.05
C PRO A 414 -27.80 -0.35 32.48
N HIS A 415 -26.93 -0.70 33.42
CA HIS A 415 -27.14 -0.42 34.85
C HIS A 415 -26.43 0.83 35.36
N CYS A 416 -25.24 1.14 34.82
CA CYS A 416 -24.41 2.23 35.35
C CYS A 416 -23.80 3.14 34.26
N SER A 417 -24.13 2.87 33.00
CA SER A 417 -23.56 3.48 31.79
C SER A 417 -22.03 3.42 31.72
N GLY A 418 -21.41 2.59 32.57
CA GLY A 418 -19.99 2.30 32.53
C GLY A 418 -19.64 1.38 31.37
N PRO A 419 -18.35 1.16 31.10
CA PRO A 419 -17.89 0.41 29.95
C PRO A 419 -18.16 -1.09 30.13
N LEU A 420 -18.60 -1.71 29.06
CA LEU A 420 -18.93 -3.13 28.98
C LEU A 420 -18.40 -3.68 27.65
N ASP A 421 -17.61 -4.75 27.69
CA ASP A 421 -17.20 -5.47 26.49
C ASP A 421 -18.41 -6.24 25.93
N TYR A 422 -18.69 -6.09 24.64
CA TYR A 422 -19.82 -6.73 23.95
C TYR A 422 -19.41 -7.90 23.05
N LYS A 423 -18.12 -8.24 22.96
CA LYS A 423 -17.61 -9.32 22.10
C LYS A 423 -18.14 -10.70 22.52
N GLN A 424 -18.43 -10.86 23.81
CA GLN A 424 -19.03 -12.08 24.38
C GLN A 424 -20.50 -11.84 24.73
N PRO A 425 -21.38 -12.88 24.63
CA PRO A 425 -22.80 -12.76 24.97
C PRO A 425 -23.05 -12.28 26.41
N THR A 426 -22.15 -12.62 27.33
CA THR A 426 -22.16 -12.13 28.70
C THR A 426 -20.80 -11.55 29.04
N SER A 427 -20.80 -10.40 29.70
CA SER A 427 -19.57 -9.71 30.08
C SER A 427 -19.71 -8.98 31.41
N THR A 428 -18.60 -8.74 32.09
CA THR A 428 -18.58 -8.04 33.37
C THR A 428 -18.30 -6.56 33.16
N CYS A 429 -19.19 -5.68 33.62
CA CYS A 429 -18.96 -4.25 33.50
C CYS A 429 -17.72 -3.81 34.30
N LEU A 430 -16.84 -3.01 33.69
CA LEU A 430 -15.59 -2.55 34.31
C LEU A 430 -15.81 -1.53 35.44
N LYS A 431 -16.98 -0.90 35.48
CA LYS A 431 -17.33 0.12 36.50
C LYS A 431 -18.09 -0.45 37.68
N CYS A 432 -19.16 -1.23 37.43
CA CYS A 432 -20.01 -1.75 38.51
C CYS A 432 -19.79 -3.23 38.81
N HIS A 433 -18.89 -3.90 38.07
CA HIS A 433 -18.54 -5.31 38.21
C HIS A 433 -19.72 -6.29 38.11
N ARG A 434 -20.85 -5.83 37.56
CA ARG A 434 -22.03 -6.68 37.32
C ARG A 434 -21.89 -7.42 36.00
N VAL A 435 -22.11 -8.74 36.04
CA VAL A 435 -22.26 -9.57 34.84
C VAL A 435 -23.53 -9.15 34.13
N THR A 436 -23.41 -8.78 32.86
CA THR A 436 -24.50 -8.24 32.05
C THR A 436 -24.57 -9.01 30.73
N ASP A 437 -25.78 -9.32 30.28
CA ASP A 437 -26.06 -9.80 28.94
C ASP A 437 -25.88 -8.65 27.93
N THR A 438 -25.15 -8.93 26.85
CA THR A 438 -24.79 -7.95 25.80
C THR A 438 -25.56 -8.16 24.51
N THR A 439 -26.47 -9.15 24.47
CA THR A 439 -27.21 -9.55 23.26
C THR A 439 -27.92 -8.37 22.62
N HIS A 440 -28.62 -7.54 23.40
CA HIS A 440 -29.31 -6.36 22.89
C HIS A 440 -28.37 -5.33 22.23
N GLN A 441 -27.23 -5.02 22.87
CA GLN A 441 -26.25 -4.08 22.33
C GLN A 441 -25.62 -4.63 21.04
N ARG A 442 -25.34 -5.94 21.00
CA ARG A 442 -24.82 -6.60 19.80
C ARG A 442 -25.80 -6.55 18.64
N GLU A 443 -27.07 -6.82 18.90
CA GLU A 443 -28.13 -6.73 17.89
C GLU A 443 -28.27 -5.30 17.36
N LEU A 444 -28.24 -4.30 18.24
CA LEU A 444 -28.36 -2.90 17.83
C LEU A 444 -27.15 -2.42 17.03
N LEU A 445 -25.93 -2.82 17.42
CA LEU A 445 -24.71 -2.53 16.63
C LEU A 445 -24.76 -3.21 15.26
N ALA A 446 -25.20 -4.46 15.18
CA ALA A 446 -25.36 -5.17 13.90
C ALA A 446 -26.41 -4.50 12.99
N GLN A 447 -27.51 -4.01 13.56
CA GLN A 447 -28.50 -3.23 12.82
C GLN A 447 -27.93 -1.88 12.35
N ALA A 448 -27.14 -1.20 13.19
CA ALA A 448 -26.48 0.03 12.82
C ALA A 448 -25.49 -0.17 11.66
N ASP A 449 -24.73 -1.26 11.67
CA ASP A 449 -23.80 -1.62 10.59
C ASP A 449 -24.56 -1.90 9.28
N SER A 450 -25.71 -2.56 9.36
CA SER A 450 -26.59 -2.78 8.21
C SER A 450 -27.11 -1.46 7.61
N GLU A 451 -27.55 -0.52 8.47
CA GLU A 451 -27.97 0.82 8.02
C GLU A 451 -26.79 1.64 7.47
N PHE A 452 -25.58 1.47 7.99
CA PHE A 452 -24.38 2.11 7.44
C PHE A 452 -24.10 1.63 6.00
N VAL A 453 -24.11 0.31 5.78
CA VAL A 453 -23.96 -0.29 4.45
C VAL A 453 -25.08 0.17 3.51
N ALA A 454 -26.32 0.21 3.98
CA ALA A 454 -27.44 0.73 3.21
C ALA A 454 -27.21 2.20 2.79
N GLY A 455 -26.68 3.03 3.69
CA GLY A 455 -26.31 4.42 3.39
C GLY A 455 -25.26 4.53 2.28
N LEU A 456 -24.20 3.72 2.33
CA LEU A 456 -23.17 3.67 1.29
C LEU A 456 -23.75 3.25 -0.07
N GLN A 457 -24.62 2.24 -0.11
CA GLN A 457 -25.31 1.81 -1.34
C GLN A 457 -26.22 2.91 -1.92
N GLN A 458 -26.79 3.77 -1.08
CA GLN A 458 -27.57 4.92 -1.56
C GLN A 458 -26.65 5.98 -2.17
N LEU A 459 -25.46 6.21 -1.61
CA LEU A 459 -24.46 7.11 -2.18
C LEU A 459 -23.96 6.62 -3.55
N GLU A 460 -23.70 5.32 -3.70
CA GLU A 460 -23.35 4.72 -5.00
C GLU A 460 -24.44 4.96 -6.07
N LYS A 461 -25.70 5.02 -5.65
CA LYS A 461 -26.86 5.33 -6.51
C LYS A 461 -27.11 6.83 -6.66
N ASN A 462 -26.22 7.67 -6.14
CA ASN A 462 -26.34 9.13 -6.08
C ASN A 462 -27.62 9.62 -5.37
N ASN A 463 -28.20 8.81 -4.47
CA ASN A 463 -29.36 9.17 -3.67
C ASN A 463 -28.93 9.72 -2.30
N ILE A 464 -28.46 10.98 -2.28
CA ILE A 464 -27.89 11.60 -1.09
C ILE A 464 -28.92 11.69 0.05
N THR A 465 -30.17 12.06 -0.24
CA THR A 465 -31.22 12.15 0.78
C THR A 465 -31.53 10.80 1.43
N GLY A 466 -31.55 9.72 0.63
CA GLY A 466 -31.68 8.36 1.15
C GLY A 466 -30.49 7.95 2.02
N ALA A 467 -29.28 8.31 1.59
CA ALA A 467 -28.05 8.04 2.33
C ALA A 467 -28.05 8.73 3.70
N VAL A 468 -28.33 10.04 3.74
CA VAL A 468 -28.43 10.83 4.99
C VAL A 468 -29.40 10.19 5.97
N LYS A 469 -30.56 9.71 5.49
CA LYS A 469 -31.55 9.05 6.35
C LYS A 469 -31.02 7.76 6.97
N SER A 470 -30.33 6.93 6.19
CA SER A 470 -29.73 5.69 6.70
C SER A 470 -28.58 5.96 7.67
N PHE A 471 -27.73 6.97 7.39
CA PHE A 471 -26.66 7.34 8.30
C PHE A 471 -27.14 7.95 9.61
N HIS A 472 -28.22 8.74 9.63
CA HIS A 472 -28.82 9.20 10.88
C HIS A 472 -29.35 8.04 11.74
N LYS A 473 -30.04 7.08 11.13
CA LYS A 473 -30.47 5.88 11.87
C LYS A 473 -29.28 5.11 12.45
N CYS A 474 -28.22 4.94 11.66
CA CYS A 474 -26.99 4.32 12.12
C CYS A 474 -26.40 5.08 13.31
N LEU A 475 -26.35 6.41 13.21
CA LEU A 475 -25.84 7.29 14.27
C LEU A 475 -26.65 7.15 15.55
N ASP A 476 -27.99 7.25 15.46
CA ASP A 476 -28.90 7.13 16.61
C ASP A 476 -28.72 5.78 17.33
N MET A 477 -28.61 4.69 16.56
CA MET A 477 -28.38 3.36 17.09
C MET A 477 -27.01 3.25 17.78
N ARG A 478 -25.94 3.75 17.16
CA ARG A 478 -24.60 3.74 17.76
C ARG A 478 -24.54 4.60 19.02
N GLU A 479 -25.04 5.84 18.99
CA GLU A 479 -25.03 6.76 20.14
C GLU A 479 -25.81 6.20 21.36
N ALA A 480 -26.87 5.42 21.12
CA ALA A 480 -27.64 4.78 22.18
C ALA A 480 -26.81 3.79 23.01
N VAL A 481 -25.90 3.04 22.37
CA VAL A 481 -25.13 1.97 23.03
C VAL A 481 -23.67 2.29 23.24
N VAL A 482 -23.08 3.20 22.49
CA VAL A 482 -21.66 3.53 22.58
C VAL A 482 -21.39 4.50 23.71
N SER A 483 -20.41 4.20 24.57
CA SER A 483 -19.90 5.14 25.57
C SER A 483 -18.76 5.99 25.00
N GLY A 484 -18.99 7.30 24.83
CA GLY A 484 -17.96 8.27 24.45
C GLY A 484 -17.80 8.50 22.94
N GLN A 485 -16.79 9.29 22.56
CA GLN A 485 -16.42 9.55 21.17
C GLN A 485 -15.59 8.38 20.64
N GLN A 486 -16.26 7.37 20.06
CA GLN A 486 -15.58 6.20 19.48
C GLN A 486 -15.23 6.42 18.00
N ARG A 487 -14.24 5.66 17.51
CA ARG A 487 -13.90 5.58 16.08
C ARG A 487 -15.14 5.28 15.22
N SER A 488 -16.02 4.40 15.70
CA SER A 488 -17.26 4.03 15.02
C SER A 488 -18.22 5.21 14.83
N LEU A 489 -18.26 6.18 15.75
CA LEU A 489 -19.06 7.40 15.57
C LEU A 489 -18.39 8.35 14.59
N GLY A 490 -17.06 8.46 14.64
CA GLY A 490 -16.27 9.26 13.70
C GLY A 490 -16.53 8.91 12.23
N GLU A 491 -16.59 7.62 11.90
CA GLU A 491 -16.90 7.15 10.54
C GLU A 491 -18.28 7.62 10.05
N VAL A 492 -19.29 7.63 10.92
CA VAL A 492 -20.64 8.08 10.55
C VAL A 492 -20.67 9.60 10.39
N TRP A 493 -19.97 10.34 11.27
CA TRP A 493 -19.88 11.80 11.18
C TRP A 493 -19.16 12.25 9.90
N ASP A 494 -18.06 11.60 9.51
CA ASP A 494 -17.34 11.92 8.28
C ASP A 494 -18.22 11.74 7.04
N VAL A 495 -18.95 10.62 6.97
CA VAL A 495 -19.86 10.36 5.82
C VAL A 495 -21.09 11.28 5.84
N LEU A 496 -21.63 11.62 7.02
CA LEU A 496 -22.69 12.62 7.13
C LEU A 496 -22.21 14.01 6.69
N ALA A 497 -21.01 14.42 7.12
CA ALA A 497 -20.40 15.67 6.68
C ALA A 497 -20.25 15.72 5.16
N ARG A 498 -19.79 14.64 4.54
CA ARG A 498 -19.74 14.50 3.08
C ARG A 498 -21.12 14.62 2.43
N CYS A 499 -22.12 13.90 2.94
CA CYS A 499 -23.48 14.00 2.40
C CYS A 499 -24.03 15.43 2.43
N TYR A 500 -23.84 16.14 3.55
CA TYR A 500 -24.31 17.52 3.70
C TYR A 500 -23.54 18.49 2.81
N ALA A 501 -22.23 18.30 2.63
CA ALA A 501 -21.44 19.07 1.68
C ALA A 501 -21.96 18.89 0.25
N MET A 502 -22.26 17.65 -0.17
CA MET A 502 -22.85 17.37 -1.50
C MET A 502 -24.24 18.00 -1.69
N GLN A 503 -24.98 18.25 -0.61
CA GLN A 503 -26.27 18.96 -0.64
C GLN A 503 -26.13 20.49 -0.63
N GLY A 504 -24.92 21.03 -0.42
CA GLY A 504 -24.68 22.46 -0.21
C GLY A 504 -25.02 22.96 1.20
N SER A 505 -25.33 22.06 2.14
CA SER A 505 -25.63 22.37 3.54
C SER A 505 -24.34 22.46 4.36
N TYR A 506 -23.52 23.49 4.09
CA TYR A 506 -22.17 23.60 4.65
C TYR A 506 -22.13 23.74 6.18
N ASP A 507 -23.09 24.45 6.79
CA ASP A 507 -23.14 24.57 8.26
C ASP A 507 -23.40 23.24 8.96
N GLU A 508 -24.26 22.38 8.40
CA GLU A 508 -24.48 21.03 8.93
C GLU A 508 -23.25 20.15 8.72
N SER A 509 -22.58 20.27 7.55
CA SER A 509 -21.33 19.58 7.29
C SER A 509 -20.25 19.94 8.32
N ALA A 510 -20.08 21.23 8.59
CA ALA A 510 -19.13 21.74 9.58
C ALA A 510 -19.40 21.20 10.98
N LYS A 511 -20.67 21.13 11.42
CA LYS A 511 -21.04 20.55 12.74
C LYS A 511 -20.58 19.11 12.90
N TYR A 512 -20.70 18.29 11.86
CA TYR A 512 -20.24 16.89 11.91
C TYR A 512 -18.72 16.78 11.86
N LEU A 513 -18.03 17.62 11.08
CA LEU A 513 -16.57 17.70 11.08
C LEU A 513 -16.00 18.15 12.42
N GLU A 514 -16.61 19.13 13.09
CA GLU A 514 -16.19 19.57 14.43
C GLU A 514 -16.28 18.43 15.46
N ARG A 515 -17.30 17.56 15.36
CA ARG A 515 -17.39 16.33 16.18
C ARG A 515 -16.31 15.30 15.80
N SER A 516 -16.05 15.12 14.51
CA SER A 516 -15.00 14.23 14.00
C SER A 516 -13.61 14.67 14.49
N ILE A 517 -13.33 15.97 14.47
CA ILE A 517 -12.09 16.58 14.94
C ILE A 517 -11.86 16.30 16.42
N ALA A 518 -12.85 16.53 17.28
CA ALA A 518 -12.73 16.28 18.71
C ALA A 518 -12.40 14.80 19.03
N SER A 519 -13.04 13.88 18.29
CA SER A 519 -12.79 12.44 18.41
C SER A 519 -11.40 12.06 17.90
N THR A 520 -11.01 12.59 16.75
CA THR A 520 -9.72 12.34 16.12
C THR A 520 -8.57 12.85 16.98
N GLU A 521 -8.69 14.05 17.55
CA GLU A 521 -7.71 14.59 18.50
C GLU A 521 -7.59 13.72 19.76
N THR A 522 -8.70 13.20 20.27
CA THR A 522 -8.70 12.30 21.43
C THR A 522 -8.02 10.96 21.13
N ILE A 523 -8.23 10.40 19.93
CA ILE A 523 -7.73 9.08 19.54
C ILE A 523 -6.26 9.12 19.11
N TYR A 524 -5.89 10.09 18.26
CA TYR A 524 -4.57 10.15 17.62
C TYR A 524 -3.65 11.22 18.25
N GLY A 525 -4.19 12.16 19.03
CA GLY A 525 -3.45 13.25 19.67
C GLY A 525 -3.45 14.54 18.85
N GLY A 526 -3.19 15.66 19.53
CA GLY A 526 -3.25 17.02 18.96
C GLY A 526 -2.16 17.37 17.94
N SER A 527 -1.15 16.51 17.78
CA SER A 527 -0.05 16.67 16.79
C SER A 527 -0.15 15.69 15.62
N SER A 528 -1.23 14.91 15.56
CA SER A 528 -1.40 13.84 14.59
C SER A 528 -1.69 14.35 13.18
N VAL A 529 -1.34 13.54 12.18
CA VAL A 529 -1.62 13.87 10.79
C VAL A 529 -3.09 13.60 10.42
N GLU A 530 -3.74 12.68 11.14
CA GLU A 530 -5.16 12.42 11.05
C GLU A 530 -5.96 13.67 11.41
N LEU A 531 -5.57 14.37 12.49
CA LEU A 531 -6.18 15.65 12.85
C LEU A 531 -5.96 16.73 11.78
N ALA A 532 -4.76 16.76 11.15
CA ALA A 532 -4.48 17.69 10.06
C ALA A 532 -5.43 17.52 8.87
N HIS A 533 -5.72 16.27 8.48
CA HIS A 533 -6.66 15.96 7.39
C HIS A 533 -8.11 16.36 7.74
N GLU A 534 -8.57 16.12 8.98
CA GLU A 534 -9.91 16.54 9.40
C GLU A 534 -10.04 18.07 9.44
N LEU A 535 -9.00 18.78 9.88
CA LEU A 535 -8.95 20.24 9.86
C LEU A 535 -8.93 20.80 8.44
N GLN A 536 -8.23 20.14 7.50
CA GLN A 536 -8.27 20.53 6.08
C GLN A 536 -9.69 20.47 5.53
N LYS A 537 -10.41 19.35 5.74
CA LYS A 537 -11.82 19.21 5.34
C LYS A 537 -12.68 20.33 5.94
N LEU A 538 -12.50 20.62 7.23
CA LEU A 538 -13.25 21.70 7.89
C LEU A 538 -12.90 23.07 7.30
N ALA A 539 -11.63 23.37 7.03
CA ALA A 539 -11.23 24.64 6.43
C ALA A 539 -11.87 24.86 5.07
N GLU A 540 -11.91 23.82 4.23
CA GLU A 540 -12.56 23.84 2.92
C GLU A 540 -14.08 24.04 3.05
N ILE A 541 -14.74 23.39 4.00
CA ILE A 541 -16.19 23.59 4.26
C ILE A 541 -16.50 24.99 4.81
N LEU A 542 -15.70 25.49 5.76
CA LEU A 542 -15.89 26.80 6.38
C LEU A 542 -15.71 27.95 5.37
N PHE A 543 -14.92 27.75 4.32
CA PHE A 543 -14.83 28.70 3.20
C PHE A 543 -16.19 28.97 2.55
N HIS A 544 -17.11 27.99 2.57
CA HIS A 544 -18.45 28.10 1.99
C HIS A 544 -19.54 28.50 3.01
N CYS A 545 -19.23 28.57 4.30
CA CYS A 545 -20.15 29.01 5.34
C CYS A 545 -20.24 30.54 5.41
N GLU A 546 -21.45 31.09 5.41
CA GLU A 546 -21.65 32.53 5.59
C GLU A 546 -21.17 32.98 6.99
N GLY A 547 -20.33 34.03 7.03
CA GLY A 547 -19.87 34.63 8.29
C GLY A 547 -18.79 33.85 9.06
N ARG A 548 -18.32 32.69 8.57
CA ARG A 548 -17.30 31.85 9.25
C ARG A 548 -15.89 31.95 8.68
N VAL A 549 -15.58 33.01 7.94
CA VAL A 549 -14.27 33.20 7.27
C VAL A 549 -13.11 33.23 8.27
N LEU A 550 -13.27 33.83 9.45
CA LEU A 550 -12.24 33.84 10.49
C LEU A 550 -11.96 32.43 11.03
N ASP A 551 -13.00 31.63 11.26
CA ASP A 551 -12.86 30.22 11.66
C ASP A 551 -12.11 29.43 10.59
N ALA A 552 -12.42 29.67 9.30
CA ALA A 552 -11.73 29.03 8.19
C ALA A 552 -10.23 29.35 8.19
N VAL A 553 -9.85 30.61 8.42
CA VAL A 553 -8.44 31.03 8.51
C VAL A 553 -7.73 30.37 9.69
N GLN A 554 -8.33 30.36 10.88
CA GLN A 554 -7.76 29.72 12.07
C GLN A 554 -7.60 28.21 11.90
N THR A 555 -8.61 27.57 11.32
CA THR A 555 -8.60 26.13 11.02
C THR A 555 -7.50 25.81 10.01
N THR A 556 -7.37 26.64 8.96
CA THR A 556 -6.31 26.51 7.96
C THR A 556 -4.93 26.65 8.58
N ASP A 557 -4.72 27.61 9.48
CA ASP A 557 -3.45 27.79 10.18
C ASP A 557 -3.07 26.57 11.01
N ARG A 558 -4.03 26.00 11.75
CA ARG A 558 -3.79 24.78 12.51
C ARG A 558 -3.48 23.59 11.60
N ALA A 559 -4.19 23.43 10.49
CA ALA A 559 -3.91 22.37 9.52
C ALA A 559 -2.50 22.51 8.92
N VAL A 560 -2.10 23.73 8.55
CA VAL A 560 -0.75 24.03 8.01
C VAL A 560 0.34 23.70 9.03
N GLU A 561 0.14 24.06 10.30
CA GLU A 561 1.08 23.73 11.38
C GLU A 561 1.30 22.22 11.48
N LEU A 562 0.21 21.44 11.52
CA LEU A 562 0.27 19.99 11.66
C LEU A 562 0.83 19.28 10.43
N PHE A 563 0.45 19.69 9.22
CA PHE A 563 1.07 19.13 8.00
C PHE A 563 2.55 19.51 7.89
N THR A 564 2.92 20.73 8.31
CA THR A 564 4.33 21.13 8.32
C THR A 564 5.14 20.27 9.29
N LEU A 565 4.60 19.98 10.47
CA LEU A 565 5.21 19.08 11.45
C LEU A 565 5.41 17.66 10.88
N ASN A 566 4.36 17.09 10.26
CA ASN A 566 4.34 15.69 9.86
C ASN A 566 4.99 15.43 8.48
N TYR A 567 4.73 16.30 7.50
CA TYR A 567 5.16 16.13 6.10
C TYR A 567 6.19 17.18 5.64
N GLY A 568 6.41 18.24 6.42
CA GLY A 568 7.34 19.32 6.08
C GLY A 568 6.67 20.45 5.29
N SER A 569 7.32 21.61 5.28
CA SER A 569 6.75 22.86 4.73
C SER A 569 6.57 22.89 3.20
N GLY A 570 7.15 21.91 2.50
CA GLY A 570 7.11 21.79 1.04
C GLY A 570 6.13 20.73 0.52
N CYS A 571 5.35 20.09 1.39
CA CYS A 571 4.34 19.14 0.93
C CYS A 571 3.17 19.85 0.26
N GLU A 572 2.51 19.16 -0.67
CA GLU A 572 1.40 19.68 -1.48
C GLU A 572 0.28 20.28 -0.64
N ALA A 573 -0.19 19.55 0.38
CA ALA A 573 -1.23 20.03 1.30
C ALA A 573 -0.89 21.38 1.98
N VAL A 574 0.38 21.61 2.35
CA VAL A 574 0.79 22.89 2.95
C VAL A 574 0.75 24.03 1.92
N MET A 575 1.11 23.75 0.67
CA MET A 575 1.04 24.74 -0.41
C MET A 575 -0.40 25.10 -0.74
N GLU A 576 -1.28 24.11 -0.87
CA GLU A 576 -2.71 24.28 -1.13
C GLU A 576 -3.40 25.06 -0.01
N LEU A 577 -3.18 24.68 1.26
CA LEU A 577 -3.77 25.38 2.40
C LEU A 577 -3.26 26.82 2.55
N ARG A 578 -1.99 27.09 2.24
CA ARG A 578 -1.47 28.46 2.20
C ARG A 578 -2.13 29.28 1.09
N GLN A 579 -2.39 28.67 -0.06
CA GLN A 579 -3.13 29.32 -1.14
C GLN A 579 -4.58 29.58 -0.72
N LEU A 580 -5.28 28.60 -0.12
CA LEU A 580 -6.63 28.79 0.44
C LEU A 580 -6.66 29.95 1.43
N LYS A 581 -5.71 30.00 2.37
CA LYS A 581 -5.58 31.10 3.33
C LYS A 581 -5.39 32.46 2.64
N ALA A 582 -4.56 32.53 1.62
CA ALA A 582 -4.33 33.79 0.89
C ALA A 582 -5.63 34.31 0.25
N HIS A 583 -6.45 33.42 -0.31
CA HIS A 583 -7.77 33.78 -0.86
C HIS A 583 -8.74 34.23 0.24
N LEU A 584 -8.82 33.47 1.35
CA LEU A 584 -9.66 33.82 2.51
C LEU A 584 -9.32 35.22 3.04
N VAL A 585 -8.03 35.53 3.21
CA VAL A 585 -7.58 36.83 3.75
C VAL A 585 -7.85 37.96 2.75
N GLN A 586 -7.69 37.74 1.44
CA GLN A 586 -8.02 38.75 0.44
C GLN A 586 -9.52 39.09 0.45
N GLY A 587 -10.39 38.10 0.60
CA GLY A 587 -11.85 38.29 0.72
C GLY A 587 -12.28 39.03 2.00
N ILE A 588 -11.49 38.98 3.08
CA ILE A 588 -11.74 39.79 4.28
C ILE A 588 -11.37 41.27 4.04
N VAL A 589 -10.33 41.53 3.24
CA VAL A 589 -9.78 42.88 3.02
C VAL A 589 -10.52 43.65 1.92
N GLN A 590 -11.25 42.95 1.03
CA GLN A 590 -12.11 43.57 0.01
C GLN A 590 -13.56 43.04 0.14
N PRO A 591 -14.44 43.78 0.84
CA PRO A 591 -15.84 43.40 1.05
C PRO A 591 -16.68 43.30 -0.22
#